data_AF-A0A6C0R4N4-F1
#
_entry.id   AF-A0A6C0R4N4-F1
#
_cell.length_a   1.000
_cell.length_b   1.000
_cell.length_c   1.000
_cell.angle_alpha   90.00
_cell.angle_beta   90.00
_cell.angle_gamma   90.00
#
_symmetry.space_group_name_H-M   'P 1'
#
loop_
_entity.id
_entity.type
_entity.pdbx_description
1 polymer ?
#
loop_
_entity_poly.entity_id
_entity_poly.type
_entity_poly.pdbx_seq_one_letter_code
_entity_poly.pdbx_strand_id
1 'polypeptide(L)'
;SYVYFQFVQQWPPTTCRLSSKPSNQHRPLQRFTIHGLWPSNYSNPRKPSNCYGSRFNFTKVYPQLRNKLKISWPDVEGGNDTKFWEGEWNKHGTCSEERLNQMQYFERSHNMWMSYNITEILKNASIVPHPAQTWKYSDIVSPIKTATGRTPL
;
A
#
# COMPACT_ATOMS: atom_id res chain seq x y z
N SER A 1 -4.58 0.39 21.06
CA SER A 1 -4.52 -0.99 20.55
C SER A 1 -5.25 -1.09 19.21
N TYR A 2 -5.06 -2.20 18.49
CA TYR A 2 -5.70 -2.50 17.20
C TYR A 2 -6.08 -3.99 17.15
N VAL A 3 -7.00 -4.36 16.25
CA VAL A 3 -7.51 -5.75 16.14
C VAL A 3 -7.20 -6.43 14.80
N TYR A 4 -6.95 -5.67 13.74
CA TYR A 4 -6.47 -6.20 12.45
C TYR A 4 -5.57 -5.19 11.74
N PHE A 5 -4.98 -5.60 10.62
CA PHE A 5 -4.29 -4.71 9.70
C PHE A 5 -5.10 -4.53 8.42
N GLN A 6 -5.22 -3.29 7.95
CA GLN A 6 -5.58 -3.00 6.56
C GLN A 6 -4.30 -2.94 5.75
N PHE A 7 -4.17 -3.81 4.75
CA PHE A 7 -3.11 -3.71 3.76
C PHE A 7 -3.67 -3.01 2.52
N VAL A 8 -3.27 -1.76 2.33
CA VAL A 8 -3.87 -0.85 1.36
C VAL A 8 -2.95 -0.73 0.17
N GLN A 9 -3.50 -1.02 -1.02
CA GLN A 9 -2.84 -0.83 -2.29
C GLN A 9 -3.53 0.31 -3.06
N GLN A 10 -2.78 1.00 -3.90
CA GLN A 10 -3.24 2.10 -4.72
C GLN A 10 -3.02 1.81 -6.21
N TRP A 11 -3.89 2.37 -7.05
CA TRP A 11 -3.76 2.34 -8.50
C TRP A 11 -3.18 3.68 -8.99
N PRO A 12 -1.88 3.75 -9.32
CA PRO A 12 -1.18 5.01 -9.56
C PRO A 12 -1.84 5.93 -10.61
N PRO A 13 -2.37 5.45 -11.75
CA PRO A 13 -3.03 6.32 -12.72
C PRO A 13 -4.22 7.09 -12.15
N THR A 14 -5.03 6.46 -11.29
CA THR A 14 -6.17 7.14 -10.65
C THR A 14 -5.70 8.03 -9.50
N THR A 15 -4.76 7.57 -8.67
CA THR A 15 -4.17 8.38 -7.59
C THR A 15 -3.57 9.68 -8.16
N CYS A 16 -2.73 9.58 -9.18
CA CYS A 16 -2.08 10.72 -9.81
C CYS A 16 -3.09 11.66 -10.51
N ARG A 17 -4.16 11.13 -11.10
CA ARG A 17 -5.22 11.97 -11.70
C ARG A 17 -5.95 12.83 -10.67
N LEU A 18 -6.10 12.33 -9.45
CA LEU A 18 -6.80 13.02 -8.35
C LEU A 18 -5.87 13.82 -7.45
N SER A 19 -4.56 13.67 -7.64
CA SER A 19 -3.52 14.37 -6.87
C SER A 19 -3.51 15.86 -7.19
N SER A 20 -3.23 16.67 -6.17
CA SER A 20 -2.93 18.10 -6.31
C SER A 20 -1.44 18.37 -6.59
N LYS A 21 -0.60 17.32 -6.65
CA LYS A 21 0.82 17.44 -6.98
C LYS A 21 1.03 17.75 -8.47
N PRO A 22 2.11 18.45 -8.81
CA PRO A 22 2.49 18.68 -10.21
C PRO A 22 2.64 17.38 -11.00
N SER A 23 2.09 17.34 -12.22
CA SER A 23 2.08 16.14 -13.05
C SER A 23 3.46 15.61 -13.43
N ASN A 24 4.47 16.46 -13.46
CA ASN A 24 5.87 16.08 -13.70
C ASN A 24 6.49 15.28 -12.54
N GLN A 25 5.85 15.24 -11.36
CA GLN A 25 6.26 14.41 -10.23
C GLN A 25 5.60 13.03 -10.24
N HIS A 26 4.51 12.88 -11.00
CA HIS A 26 3.73 11.64 -11.04
C HIS A 26 4.53 10.50 -11.66
N ARG A 27 4.49 9.32 -11.02
CA ARG A 27 5.09 8.09 -11.57
C ARG A 27 4.03 7.29 -12.34
N PRO A 28 4.16 7.15 -13.68
CA PRO A 28 3.13 6.52 -14.52
C PRO A 28 3.20 4.99 -14.46
N LEU A 29 2.96 4.41 -13.28
CA LEU A 29 3.02 2.97 -13.06
C LEU A 29 1.67 2.31 -13.34
N GLN A 30 1.61 1.36 -14.26
CA GLN A 30 0.38 0.59 -14.57
C GLN A 30 0.30 -0.71 -13.75
N ARG A 31 0.52 -0.62 -12.44
CA ARG A 31 0.37 -1.74 -11.50
C ARG A 31 -0.06 -1.23 -10.14
N PHE A 32 -0.76 -2.06 -9.37
CA PHE A 32 -1.04 -1.75 -7.96
C PHE A 32 0.27 -1.68 -7.17
N THR A 33 0.39 -0.63 -6.35
CA THR A 33 1.51 -0.43 -5.41
C THR A 33 0.98 -0.32 -4.00
N ILE A 34 1.84 -0.55 -3.01
CA ILE A 34 1.50 -0.34 -1.60
C ILE A 34 1.24 1.15 -1.38
N HIS A 35 0.14 1.45 -0.70
CA HIS A 35 -0.08 2.73 -0.07
C HIS A 35 0.30 2.66 1.41
N GLY A 36 -0.14 1.61 2.12
CA GLY A 36 0.04 1.51 3.56
C GLY A 36 -0.29 0.16 4.20
N LEU A 37 0.25 -0.07 5.39
CA LEU A 37 -0.14 -1.15 6.29
C LEU A 37 -0.64 -0.54 7.60
N TRP A 38 -1.96 -0.51 7.79
CA TRP A 38 -2.57 0.28 8.85
C TRP A 38 -3.13 -0.61 9.95
N PRO A 39 -2.61 -0.53 11.19
CA PRO A 39 -3.28 -1.06 12.35
C PRO A 39 -4.68 -0.43 12.49
N SER A 40 -5.72 -1.24 12.58
CA SER A 40 -7.11 -0.79 12.50
C SER A 40 -8.02 -1.46 13.53
N ASN A 41 -9.13 -0.80 13.84
CA ASN A 41 -10.23 -1.32 14.66
C ASN A 41 -11.54 -1.36 13.86
N TYR A 42 -12.43 -2.29 14.20
CA TYR A 42 -13.75 -2.37 13.53
C TYR A 42 -14.63 -1.15 13.81
N SER A 43 -14.49 -0.54 14.99
CA SER A 43 -15.22 0.68 15.38
C SER A 43 -14.75 1.92 14.60
N ASN A 44 -13.48 1.97 14.20
CA ASN A 44 -12.94 3.04 13.36
C ASN A 44 -11.74 2.52 12.56
N PRO A 45 -11.89 2.28 11.25
CA PRO A 45 -10.81 1.71 10.43
C PRO A 45 -9.62 2.68 10.25
N ARG A 46 -9.79 3.97 10.53
CA ARG A 46 -8.71 4.98 10.49
C ARG A 46 -7.91 5.08 11.79
N LYS A 47 -8.24 4.26 12.79
CA LYS A 47 -7.61 4.27 14.12
C LYS A 47 -7.11 2.88 14.52
N PRO A 48 -5.97 2.79 15.23
CA PRO A 48 -5.16 3.91 15.73
C PRO A 48 -4.31 4.60 14.64
N SER A 49 -3.91 5.85 14.90
CA SER A 49 -2.98 6.61 14.06
C SER A 49 -2.26 7.65 14.91
N ASN A 50 -1.05 8.04 14.49
CA ASN A 50 -0.14 8.96 15.19
C ASN A 50 0.18 8.51 16.63
N CYS A 51 0.44 7.21 16.81
CA CYS A 51 0.83 6.69 18.12
C CYS A 51 2.23 7.16 18.51
N TYR A 52 2.46 7.29 19.82
CA TYR A 52 3.81 7.47 20.35
C TYR A 52 4.67 6.24 20.01
N GLY A 53 5.91 6.49 19.59
CA GLY A 53 6.85 5.45 19.16
C GLY A 53 8.10 6.08 18.53
N SER A 54 9.05 5.24 18.12
CA SER A 54 10.26 5.71 17.44
C SER A 54 9.88 6.38 16.13
N ARG A 55 10.39 7.60 15.91
CA ARG A 55 10.31 8.23 14.59
C ARG A 55 11.03 7.38 13.55
N PHE A 56 10.58 7.51 12.31
CA PHE A 56 11.22 6.85 11.17
C PHE A 56 12.72 7.14 11.16
N ASN A 57 13.50 6.09 11.07
CA ASN A 57 14.93 6.19 10.87
C ASN A 57 15.31 5.43 9.59
N PHE A 58 15.74 6.16 8.57
CA PHE A 58 16.13 5.58 7.30
C PHE A 58 17.16 4.46 7.44
N THR A 59 18.10 4.56 8.39
CA THR A 59 19.17 3.55 8.59
C THR A 59 18.64 2.21 9.10
N LYS A 60 17.48 2.17 9.77
CA LYS A 60 16.85 0.93 10.26
C LYS A 60 16.27 0.06 9.14
N VAL A 61 16.04 0.60 7.95
CA VAL A 61 15.65 -0.17 6.76
C VAL A 61 16.92 -0.54 6.00
N TYR A 62 17.27 -1.82 5.88
CA TYR A 62 18.51 -2.20 5.21
C TYR A 62 18.47 -1.90 3.69
N PRO A 63 19.61 -1.63 3.04
CA PRO A 63 19.65 -1.18 1.64
C PRO A 63 18.88 -2.08 0.64
N GLN A 64 18.96 -3.40 0.81
CA GLN A 64 18.29 -4.35 -0.07
C GLN A 64 16.75 -4.25 0.04
N LEU A 65 16.20 -4.03 1.25
CA LEU A 65 14.77 -3.79 1.43
C LEU A 65 14.36 -2.44 0.84
N ARG A 66 15.17 -1.39 0.95
CA ARG A 66 14.87 -0.11 0.29
C ARG A 66 14.71 -0.26 -1.22
N ASN A 67 15.57 -1.06 -1.86
CA ASN A 67 15.46 -1.33 -3.29
C ASN A 67 14.15 -2.07 -3.62
N LYS A 68 13.76 -3.05 -2.80
CA LYS A 68 12.45 -3.72 -2.91
C LYS A 68 11.28 -2.75 -2.71
N LEU A 69 11.35 -1.86 -1.73
CA LEU A 69 10.32 -0.86 -1.46
C LEU A 69 10.18 0.18 -2.56
N LYS A 70 11.25 0.57 -3.25
CA LYS A 70 11.13 1.45 -4.44
C LYS A 70 10.27 0.84 -5.55
N ILE A 71 10.19 -0.50 -5.60
CA ILE A 71 9.39 -1.24 -6.58
C ILE A 71 7.94 -1.40 -6.08
N SER A 72 7.77 -1.84 -4.83
CA SER A 72 6.46 -2.21 -4.27
C SER A 72 5.71 -1.04 -3.63
N TRP A 73 6.42 -0.08 -3.03
CA TRP A 73 5.86 1.05 -2.26
C TRP A 73 6.42 2.42 -2.70
N PRO A 74 6.38 2.78 -3.99
CA PRO A 74 6.81 4.09 -4.44
C PRO A 74 5.86 5.21 -3.99
N ASP A 75 6.41 6.41 -3.79
CA ASP A 75 5.65 7.65 -3.82
C ASP A 75 5.28 7.94 -5.29
N VAL A 76 4.01 7.72 -5.62
CA VAL A 76 3.52 7.88 -6.98
C VAL A 76 3.12 9.31 -7.32
N GLU A 77 2.91 10.16 -6.31
CA GLU A 77 2.44 11.54 -6.47
C GLU A 77 3.60 12.54 -6.43
N GLY A 78 4.48 12.45 -5.44
CA GLY A 78 5.58 13.40 -5.22
C GLY A 78 6.95 12.90 -5.65
N GLY A 79 7.07 11.60 -5.95
CA GLY A 79 8.32 10.96 -6.34
C GLY A 79 9.38 10.83 -5.23
N ASN A 80 9.07 11.18 -3.98
CA ASN A 80 9.99 11.05 -2.85
C ASN A 80 9.60 9.87 -1.96
N ASP A 81 10.09 8.68 -2.33
CA ASP A 81 9.77 7.42 -1.65
C ASP A 81 10.08 7.45 -0.16
N THR A 82 11.26 7.95 0.24
CA THR A 82 11.68 7.99 1.64
C THR A 82 10.75 8.85 2.47
N LYS A 83 10.34 10.01 1.95
CA LYS A 83 9.39 10.90 2.65
C LYS A 83 8.01 10.26 2.78
N PHE A 84 7.58 9.49 1.78
CA PHE A 84 6.33 8.76 1.85
C PHE A 84 6.39 7.63 2.89
N TRP A 85 7.46 6.83 2.89
CA TRP A 85 7.70 5.79 3.90
C TRP A 85 7.77 6.36 5.32
N GLU A 86 8.44 7.50 5.48
CA GLU A 86 8.50 8.21 6.76
C GLU A 86 7.10 8.59 7.25
N GLY A 87 6.26 9.17 6.37
CA GLY A 87 4.89 9.54 6.70
C GLY A 87 4.06 8.33 7.14
N GLU A 88 4.11 7.24 6.38
CA GLU A 88 3.38 6.01 6.68
C GLU A 88 3.86 5.33 7.96
N TRP A 89 5.17 5.28 8.21
CA TRP A 89 5.70 4.75 9.47
C TRP A 89 5.27 5.62 10.66
N ASN A 90 5.50 6.93 10.59
CA ASN A 90 5.23 7.85 11.69
C ASN A 90 3.74 7.93 12.04
N LYS A 91 2.86 7.75 11.06
CA LYS A 91 1.40 7.82 11.24
C LYS A 91 0.78 6.47 11.58
N HIS A 92 1.23 5.39 10.97
CA HIS A 92 0.60 4.07 11.07
C HIS A 92 1.52 3.01 11.67
N GLY A 93 2.77 2.95 11.23
CA GLY A 93 3.75 1.95 11.71
C GLY A 93 4.00 2.00 13.21
N THR A 94 4.15 3.19 13.80
CA THR A 94 4.36 3.37 15.25
C THR A 94 3.26 2.75 16.10
N CYS A 95 2.03 2.66 15.59
CA CYS A 95 0.91 2.04 16.28
C CYS A 95 0.99 0.51 16.39
N SER A 96 1.98 -0.11 15.75
CA SER A 96 2.28 -1.54 15.83
C SER A 96 3.70 -1.85 16.29
N GLU A 97 4.46 -0.84 16.75
CA GLU A 97 5.89 -0.97 17.03
C GLU A 97 6.21 -2.03 18.11
N GLU A 98 5.30 -2.24 19.06
CA GLU A 98 5.41 -3.30 20.07
C GLU A 98 5.48 -4.72 19.48
N ARG A 99 4.99 -4.92 18.24
CA ARG A 99 4.96 -6.22 17.55
C ARG A 99 5.79 -6.25 16.27
N LEU A 100 5.90 -5.12 15.58
CA LEU A 100 6.63 -4.97 14.33
C LEU A 100 7.53 -3.75 14.45
N ASN A 101 8.83 -3.98 14.64
CA ASN A 101 9.78 -2.88 14.52
C ASN A 101 9.78 -2.32 13.09
N GLN A 102 10.40 -1.16 12.87
CA GLN A 102 10.39 -0.48 11.57
C GLN A 102 10.84 -1.39 10.40
N MET A 103 11.88 -2.20 10.59
CA MET A 103 12.33 -3.13 9.54
C MET A 103 11.24 -4.17 9.22
N GLN A 104 10.69 -4.81 10.25
CA GLN A 104 9.66 -5.85 10.11
C GLN A 104 8.38 -5.31 9.49
N TYR A 105 7.99 -4.08 9.82
CA TYR A 105 6.81 -3.41 9.24
C TYR A 105 6.93 -3.28 7.72
N PHE A 106 8.06 -2.77 7.23
CA PHE A 106 8.29 -2.61 5.80
C PHE A 106 8.49 -3.96 5.10
N GLU A 107 9.22 -4.90 5.71
CA GLU A 107 9.44 -6.23 5.14
C GLU A 107 8.13 -7.01 5.00
N ARG A 108 7.29 -7.02 6.04
CA ARG A 108 5.96 -7.64 5.99
C ARG A 108 5.08 -7.01 4.93
N SER A 109 5.09 -5.69 4.81
CA SER A 109 4.32 -4.98 3.77
C SER A 109 4.77 -5.37 2.36
N HIS A 110 6.08 -5.46 2.10
CA HIS A 110 6.61 -5.93 0.83
C HIS A 110 6.21 -7.38 0.53
N ASN A 111 6.33 -8.27 1.53
CA ASN A 111 5.96 -9.69 1.37
C ASN A 111 4.46 -9.86 1.09
N MET A 112 3.60 -9.04 1.73
CA MET A 112 2.16 -9.02 1.44
C MET A 112 1.87 -8.55 0.02
N TRP A 113 2.56 -7.52 -0.48
CA TRP A 113 2.42 -7.07 -1.87
C TRP A 113 2.79 -8.16 -2.88
N MET A 114 3.90 -8.88 -2.63
CA MET A 114 4.32 -10.01 -3.46
C MET A 114 3.29 -11.15 -3.46
N SER A 115 2.72 -11.46 -2.29
CA SER A 115 1.77 -12.57 -2.13
C SER A 115 0.38 -12.24 -2.67
N TYR A 116 -0.03 -10.97 -2.63
CA TYR A 116 -1.35 -10.50 -3.04
C TYR A 116 -1.25 -9.50 -4.20
N ASN A 117 -0.64 -9.95 -5.30
CA ASN A 117 -0.44 -9.13 -6.50
C ASN A 117 -1.77 -8.93 -7.25
N ILE A 118 -2.51 -7.87 -6.86
CA ILE A 118 -3.82 -7.53 -7.44
C ILE A 118 -3.72 -7.33 -8.96
N THR A 119 -2.61 -6.80 -9.46
CA THR A 119 -2.40 -6.57 -10.90
C THR A 119 -2.48 -7.89 -11.68
N GLU A 120 -1.75 -8.91 -11.23
CA GLU A 120 -1.77 -10.23 -11.89
C GLU A 120 -3.09 -10.96 -11.65
N ILE A 121 -3.70 -10.82 -10.48
CA ILE A 121 -5.02 -11.41 -10.20
C ILE A 121 -6.08 -10.89 -11.19
N LEU A 122 -6.13 -9.57 -11.40
CA LEU A 122 -7.10 -8.97 -12.33
C LEU A 122 -6.76 -9.30 -13.79
N LYS A 123 -5.47 -9.27 -14.15
CA LYS A 123 -5.01 -9.64 -15.49
C LYS A 123 -5.39 -11.08 -15.86
N ASN A 124 -5.24 -12.02 -14.92
CA ASN A 124 -5.65 -13.42 -15.11
C ASN A 124 -7.17 -13.60 -15.25
N ALA A 125 -7.95 -12.65 -14.76
CA ALA A 125 -9.39 -12.56 -14.98
C ALA A 125 -9.77 -11.77 -16.25
N SER A 126 -8.80 -11.46 -17.12
CA SER A 126 -8.96 -10.61 -18.31
C SER A 126 -9.44 -9.19 -18.00
N ILE A 127 -9.15 -8.70 -16.79
CA ILE A 127 -9.42 -7.33 -16.36
C ILE A 127 -8.12 -6.54 -16.42
N VAL A 128 -7.99 -5.76 -17.49
CA VAL A 128 -6.82 -4.93 -17.77
C VAL A 128 -7.28 -3.48 -18.02
N PRO A 129 -6.47 -2.46 -17.69
CA PRO A 129 -6.87 -1.06 -17.90
C PRO A 129 -7.30 -0.80 -19.35
N HIS A 130 -8.42 -0.11 -19.54
CA HIS A 130 -8.96 0.21 -20.86
C HIS A 130 -9.68 1.57 -20.83
N PRO A 131 -9.56 2.42 -21.87
CA PRO A 131 -10.12 3.78 -21.86
C PRO A 131 -11.64 3.85 -21.93
N ALA A 132 -12.30 2.82 -22.50
CA ALA A 132 -13.74 2.82 -22.73
C ALA A 132 -14.49 1.65 -22.06
N GLN A 133 -13.77 0.64 -21.56
CA GLN A 133 -14.40 -0.54 -20.98
C GLN A 133 -14.64 -0.26 -19.51
N THR A 134 -15.79 -0.71 -19.02
CA THR A 134 -16.14 -0.64 -17.60
C THR A 134 -16.35 -2.04 -17.06
N TRP A 135 -16.06 -2.21 -15.77
CA TRP A 135 -16.29 -3.44 -15.04
C TRP A 135 -17.28 -3.15 -13.93
N LYS A 136 -18.15 -4.12 -13.62
CA LYS A 136 -18.96 -4.04 -12.41
C LYS A 136 -18.05 -4.24 -11.21
N TYR A 137 -18.47 -3.70 -10.06
CA TYR A 137 -17.76 -3.91 -8.80
C TYR A 137 -17.55 -5.41 -8.50
N SER A 138 -18.56 -6.25 -8.78
CA SER A 138 -18.48 -7.71 -8.62
C SER A 138 -17.40 -8.36 -9.49
N ASP A 139 -17.17 -7.82 -10.69
CA ASP A 139 -16.19 -8.36 -11.63
C ASP A 139 -14.76 -8.14 -11.10
N ILE A 140 -14.53 -7.05 -10.37
CA ILE A 140 -13.26 -6.75 -9.71
C ILE A 140 -13.09 -7.54 -8.41
N VAL A 141 -14.13 -7.59 -7.58
CA VAL A 141 -14.05 -8.21 -6.24
C VAL A 141 -13.94 -9.72 -6.32
N SER A 142 -14.64 -10.36 -7.23
CA SER A 142 -14.69 -11.83 -7.34
C SER A 142 -13.30 -12.48 -7.51
N PRO A 143 -12.46 -12.10 -8.50
CA PRO A 143 -11.13 -12.69 -8.66
C PRO A 143 -10.20 -12.40 -7.48
N ILE A 144 -10.27 -11.21 -6.88
CA ILE A 144 -9.49 -10.88 -5.68
C ILE A 144 -9.91 -11.76 -4.50
N LYS A 145 -11.22 -11.94 -4.29
CA LYS A 145 -11.73 -12.81 -3.22
C LYS A 145 -11.31 -14.26 -3.42
N THR A 146 -11.39 -14.75 -4.66
CA THR A 146 -10.95 -16.12 -5.00
C THR A 146 -9.46 -16.33 -4.73
N ALA A 147 -8.61 -15.39 -5.13
CA ALA A 147 -7.16 -15.51 -4.96
C ALA A 147 -6.70 -15.32 -3.50
N THR A 148 -7.39 -14.48 -2.72
CA THR A 148 -6.96 -14.11 -1.35
C THR A 148 -7.74 -14.83 -0.25
N GLY A 149 -8.85 -15.49 -0.59
CA GLY A 149 -9.78 -16.06 0.38
C GLY A 149 -10.54 -15.03 1.23
N ARG A 150 -10.42 -13.73 0.92
CA ARG A 150 -11.02 -12.62 1.68
C ARG A 150 -11.66 -11.62 0.74
N THR A 151 -12.81 -11.07 1.13
CA THR A 151 -13.42 -9.97 0.38
C THR A 151 -12.59 -8.70 0.59
N PRO A 152 -12.01 -8.09 -0.46
CA PRO A 152 -11.39 -6.77 -0.33
C PRO A 152 -12.44 -5.74 0.09
N LEU A 153 -12.05 -4.81 0.95
CA LEU A 153 -12.89 -3.72 1.47
C LEU A 153 -12.76 -2.47 0.59
#